data_AF-A0A226BVL2-F1
#
_entry.id   AF-A0A226BVL2-F1
#
_cell.length_a   1.000
_cell.length_b   1.000
_cell.length_c   1.000
_cell.angle_alpha   90.00
_cell.angle_beta   90.00
_cell.angle_gamma   90.00
#
_symmetry.space_group_name_H-M   'P 1'
#
loop_
_entity.id
_entity.type
_entity.pdbx_description
1 polymer ?
#
loop_
_entity_poly.entity_id
_entity_poly.type
_entity_poly.pdbx_seq_one_letter_code
_entity_poly.pdbx_strand_id
1 'polypeptide(L)'
;MNYLPPTRLDLLLKYKYNEYKREGSILSLKSDDKIFAGLSHLAIFLDFIGTIATLMIYITKKDYSKFIEYHAKQALGYQVVILLISWAINLVFIGGAIGGFLGTGFIMGQGLLSIIPMVSLVGIRVVISLMIYGYAIFASLQAFQGEEFKYIVIGDFIDRL
;
A
#
# COMPACT_ATOMS: atom_id res chain seq x y z
N MET A 1 -50.07 -19.47 28.35
CA MET A 1 -49.76 -18.55 27.22
C MET A 1 -49.27 -19.44 26.08
N ASN A 2 -50.11 -19.72 25.09
CA ASN A 2 -49.79 -20.69 24.03
C ASN A 2 -48.84 -20.05 23.03
N TYR A 3 -47.60 -20.54 22.96
CA TYR A 3 -46.63 -20.10 21.97
C TYR A 3 -46.92 -20.83 20.65
N LEU A 4 -47.37 -20.09 19.64
CA LEU A 4 -47.51 -20.64 18.29
C LEU A 4 -46.15 -20.55 17.58
N PRO A 5 -45.65 -21.65 16.98
CA PRO A 5 -44.39 -21.63 16.25
C PRO A 5 -44.52 -20.73 15.01
N PRO A 6 -43.41 -20.06 14.60
CA PRO A 6 -43.43 -19.18 13.44
C PRO A 6 -43.77 -19.95 12.17
N THR A 7 -44.54 -19.32 11.28
CA THR A 7 -44.93 -19.93 10.01
C THR A 7 -43.75 -19.98 9.04
N ARG A 8 -43.85 -20.79 7.98
CA ARG A 8 -42.83 -20.82 6.91
C ARG A 8 -42.64 -19.44 6.27
N LEU A 9 -43.70 -18.64 6.15
CA LEU A 9 -43.64 -17.31 5.60
C LEU A 9 -42.83 -16.37 6.52
N ASP A 10 -43.01 -16.47 7.83
CA ASP A 10 -42.24 -15.68 8.82
C ASP A 10 -40.75 -16.00 8.76
N LEU A 11 -40.40 -17.28 8.59
CA LEU A 11 -39.00 -17.71 8.45
C LEU A 11 -38.39 -17.19 7.14
N LEU A 12 -39.13 -17.24 6.02
CA LEU A 12 -38.67 -16.73 4.73
C LEU A 12 -38.49 -15.22 4.72
N LEU A 13 -39.42 -14.48 5.34
CA LEU A 13 -39.33 -13.03 5.49
C LEU A 13 -38.13 -12.65 6.37
N LYS A 14 -37.92 -13.36 7.49
CA LYS A 14 -36.75 -13.14 8.36
C LYS A 14 -35.44 -13.46 7.65
N TYR A 15 -35.41 -14.52 6.85
CA TYR A 15 -34.25 -14.88 6.03
C TYR A 15 -33.93 -13.78 5.02
N LYS A 16 -34.89 -13.38 4.17
CA LYS A 16 -34.71 -12.32 3.18
C LYS A 16 -34.37 -10.97 3.80
N TYR A 17 -35.00 -10.63 4.93
CA TYR A 17 -34.69 -9.41 5.66
C TYR A 17 -33.24 -9.40 6.19
N ASN A 18 -32.76 -10.52 6.72
CA ASN A 18 -31.37 -10.64 7.17
C ASN A 18 -30.37 -10.70 6.02
N GLU A 19 -30.77 -11.18 4.85
CA GLU A 19 -29.99 -11.12 3.62
C GLU A 19 -29.89 -9.68 3.11
N TYR A 20 -31.02 -8.99 2.93
CA TYR A 20 -31.08 -7.58 2.54
C TYR A 20 -30.34 -6.67 3.52
N LYS A 21 -30.46 -6.91 4.83
CA LYS A 21 -29.71 -6.15 5.84
C LYS A 21 -28.22 -6.47 5.79
N ARG A 22 -27.82 -7.72 5.51
CA ARG A 22 -26.42 -8.07 5.27
C ARG A 22 -25.91 -7.37 4.02
N GLU A 23 -26.56 -7.53 2.88
CA GLU A 23 -26.24 -6.85 1.63
C GLU A 23 -26.18 -5.34 1.79
N GLY A 24 -27.17 -4.71 2.43
CA GLY A 24 -27.18 -3.27 2.73
C GLY A 24 -26.06 -2.83 3.68
N SER A 25 -25.69 -3.66 4.66
CA SER A 25 -24.55 -3.41 5.56
C SER A 25 -23.18 -3.67 4.91
N ILE A 26 -23.15 -4.48 3.84
CA ILE A 26 -21.99 -4.76 2.99
C ILE A 26 -21.87 -3.68 1.90
N LEU A 27 -22.99 -3.13 1.43
CA LEU A 27 -23.09 -2.02 0.49
C LEU A 27 -22.76 -0.67 1.13
N SER A 28 -23.01 -0.51 2.44
CA SER A 28 -22.53 0.66 3.18
C SER A 28 -21.09 0.43 3.66
N LEU A 29 -20.11 0.96 2.92
CA LEU A 29 -18.71 1.01 3.35
C LEU A 29 -18.60 1.58 4.77
N LYS A 30 -18.09 0.78 5.70
CA LYS A 30 -17.90 1.20 7.09
C LYS A 30 -16.76 2.22 7.17
N SER A 31 -16.86 3.15 8.11
CA SER A 31 -15.80 4.14 8.37
C SER A 31 -14.46 3.46 8.64
N ASP A 32 -14.45 2.37 9.41
CA ASP A 32 -13.23 1.62 9.74
C ASP A 32 -12.58 1.00 8.50
N ASP A 33 -13.38 0.51 7.54
CA ASP A 33 -12.87 -0.09 6.31
C ASP A 33 -12.08 0.94 5.49
N LYS A 34 -12.60 2.16 5.40
CA LYS A 34 -11.91 3.29 4.75
C LYS A 34 -10.61 3.64 5.46
N ILE A 35 -10.61 3.61 6.79
CA ILE A 35 -9.41 3.87 7.60
C ILE A 35 -8.33 2.81 7.32
N PHE A 36 -8.65 1.52 7.42
CA PHE A 36 -7.69 0.45 7.17
C PHE A 36 -7.18 0.44 5.72
N ALA A 37 -8.04 0.71 4.75
CA ALA A 37 -7.66 0.84 3.35
C ALA A 37 -6.67 2.00 3.12
N GLY A 38 -6.96 3.20 3.64
CA GLY A 38 -6.06 4.35 3.49
C GLY A 38 -4.74 4.17 4.26
N LEU A 39 -4.80 3.66 5.50
CA LEU A 39 -3.60 3.36 6.30
C LEU A 39 -2.68 2.35 5.60
N SER A 40 -3.25 1.38 4.87
CA SER A 40 -2.46 0.43 4.08
C SER A 40 -1.57 1.15 3.07
N HIS A 41 -2.05 2.21 2.41
CA HIS A 41 -1.23 3.00 1.48
C HIS A 41 -0.21 3.88 2.21
N LEU A 42 -0.62 4.56 3.29
CA LEU A 42 0.26 5.45 4.07
C LEU A 42 1.38 4.71 4.81
N ALA A 43 1.22 3.42 5.06
CA ALA A 43 2.27 2.64 5.70
C ALA A 43 3.61 2.69 4.94
N ILE A 44 3.62 3.04 3.64
CA ILE A 44 4.86 3.21 2.86
C ILE A 44 5.86 4.21 3.48
N PHE A 45 5.39 5.19 4.27
CA PHE A 45 6.27 6.14 4.98
C PHE A 45 7.13 5.48 6.06
N LEU A 46 6.77 4.25 6.48
CA LEU A 46 7.50 3.44 7.45
C LEU A 46 8.36 2.35 6.79
N ASP A 47 8.52 2.42 5.47
CA ASP A 47 9.44 1.57 4.69
C ASP A 47 9.17 0.07 4.92
N PHE A 48 10.18 -0.72 5.31
CA PHE A 48 10.03 -2.15 5.61
C PHE A 48 9.01 -2.43 6.73
N ILE A 49 9.01 -1.64 7.80
CA ILE A 49 8.05 -1.79 8.91
C ILE A 49 6.63 -1.51 8.40
N GLY A 50 6.51 -0.50 7.54
CA GLY A 50 5.28 -0.18 6.84
C GLY A 50 4.73 -1.33 6.03
N THR A 51 5.60 -1.97 5.25
CA THR A 51 5.24 -3.15 4.44
C THR A 51 4.71 -4.29 5.30
N ILE A 52 5.34 -4.54 6.45
CA ILE A 52 4.85 -5.52 7.42
C ILE A 52 3.49 -5.10 7.98
N ALA A 53 3.31 -3.83 8.35
CA ALA A 53 2.03 -3.33 8.87
C ALA A 53 0.89 -3.52 7.84
N THR A 54 1.13 -3.21 6.57
CA THR A 54 0.17 -3.44 5.49
C THR A 54 -0.14 -4.93 5.31
N LEU A 55 0.89 -5.79 5.35
CA LEU A 55 0.69 -7.24 5.30
C LEU A 55 -0.18 -7.72 6.46
N MET A 56 0.07 -7.22 7.67
CA MET A 56 -0.74 -7.53 8.85
C MET A 56 -2.20 -7.08 8.67
N ILE A 57 -2.44 -5.89 8.12
CA ILE A 57 -3.80 -5.44 7.78
C ILE A 57 -4.42 -6.40 6.76
N TYR A 58 -3.72 -6.73 5.68
CA TYR A 58 -4.22 -7.63 4.65
C TYR A 58 -4.62 -8.99 5.24
N ILE A 59 -3.73 -9.68 5.96
CA ILE A 59 -4.02 -11.02 6.48
C ILE A 59 -5.12 -11.02 7.56
N THR A 60 -5.22 -9.96 8.37
CA THR A 60 -6.19 -9.92 9.47
C THR A 60 -7.54 -9.33 9.08
N LYS A 61 -7.62 -8.56 8.00
CA LYS A 61 -8.83 -7.83 7.59
C LYS A 61 -9.40 -8.23 6.23
N LYS A 62 -8.67 -8.96 5.38
CA LYS A 62 -9.16 -9.32 4.02
C LYS A 62 -10.50 -10.05 4.02
N ASP A 63 -10.73 -10.93 4.99
CA ASP A 63 -11.96 -11.74 5.06
C ASP A 63 -13.15 -10.95 5.63
N TYR A 64 -12.91 -9.75 6.19
CA TYR A 64 -13.94 -8.90 6.78
C TYR A 64 -14.50 -7.87 5.80
N SER A 65 -13.69 -7.41 4.82
CA SER A 65 -14.10 -6.39 3.86
C SER A 65 -13.32 -6.53 2.55
N LYS A 66 -14.06 -6.68 1.45
CA LYS A 66 -13.49 -6.73 0.09
C LYS A 66 -12.78 -5.43 -0.29
N PHE A 67 -13.25 -4.30 0.25
CA PHE A 67 -12.59 -3.02 0.07
C PHE A 67 -11.21 -2.98 0.73
N ILE A 68 -11.10 -3.45 1.98
CA ILE A 68 -9.80 -3.56 2.65
C ILE A 68 -8.92 -4.57 1.93
N GLU A 69 -9.45 -5.73 1.53
CA GLU A 69 -8.71 -6.75 0.79
C GLU A 69 -8.05 -6.15 -0.46
N TYR A 70 -8.83 -5.45 -1.28
CA TYR A 70 -8.36 -4.85 -2.53
C TYR A 70 -7.29 -3.78 -2.28
N HIS A 71 -7.56 -2.78 -1.42
CA HIS A 71 -6.62 -1.70 -1.13
C HIS A 71 -5.34 -2.21 -0.45
N ALA A 72 -5.46 -3.10 0.53
CA ALA A 72 -4.29 -3.66 1.21
C ALA A 72 -3.44 -4.51 0.26
N LYS A 73 -4.04 -5.26 -0.67
CA LYS A 73 -3.31 -5.99 -1.72
C LYS A 73 -2.57 -5.05 -2.68
N GLN A 74 -3.26 -4.02 -3.20
CA GLN A 74 -2.66 -3.00 -4.07
C GLN A 74 -1.51 -2.24 -3.37
N ALA A 75 -1.72 -1.81 -2.12
CA ALA A 75 -0.71 -1.15 -1.31
C ALA A 75 0.50 -2.05 -1.01
N LEU A 76 0.25 -3.30 -0.63
CA LEU A 76 1.32 -4.27 -0.32
C LEU A 76 2.18 -4.55 -1.56
N GLY A 77 1.55 -4.81 -2.71
CA GLY A 77 2.27 -5.04 -3.96
C GLY A 77 3.12 -3.82 -4.35
N TYR A 78 2.58 -2.61 -4.21
CA TYR A 78 3.32 -1.37 -4.43
C TYR A 78 4.50 -1.22 -3.48
N GLN A 79 4.31 -1.40 -2.18
CA GLN A 79 5.38 -1.30 -1.19
C GLN A 79 6.49 -2.31 -1.44
N VAL A 80 6.17 -3.57 -1.77
CA VAL A 80 7.17 -4.60 -2.10
C VAL A 80 7.97 -4.22 -3.34
N VAL A 81 7.32 -3.77 -4.42
CA VAL A 81 8.02 -3.33 -5.64
C VAL A 81 8.95 -2.16 -5.35
N ILE A 82 8.47 -1.15 -4.62
CA ILE A 82 9.27 0.03 -4.27
C ILE A 82 10.43 -0.35 -3.34
N LEU A 83 10.24 -1.28 -2.41
CA LEU A 83 11.30 -1.75 -1.52
C LEU A 83 12.41 -2.47 -2.29
N LEU A 84 12.05 -3.35 -3.23
CA LEU A 84 13.01 -4.04 -4.10
C LEU A 84 13.79 -3.06 -4.98
N ILE A 85 13.10 -2.10 -5.61
CA ILE A 85 13.75 -1.04 -6.42
C ILE A 85 14.68 -0.21 -5.55
N SER A 86 14.24 0.18 -4.36
CA SER A 86 15.04 0.98 -3.43
C SER A 86 16.30 0.24 -3.00
N TRP A 87 16.21 -1.05 -2.68
CA TRP A 87 17.38 -1.87 -2.34
C TRP A 87 18.36 -1.98 -3.51
N ALA A 88 17.88 -2.26 -4.73
CA ALA A 88 18.72 -2.32 -5.92
C ALA A 88 19.47 -1.00 -6.16
N ILE A 89 18.78 0.13 -6.03
CA ILE A 89 19.40 1.46 -6.15
C ILE A 89 20.44 1.69 -5.05
N ASN A 90 20.12 1.41 -3.79
CA ASN A 90 21.07 1.62 -2.68
C ASN A 90 22.33 0.76 -2.82
N LEU A 91 22.24 -0.46 -3.34
CA LEU A 91 23.42 -1.31 -3.62
C LEU A 91 24.34 -0.68 -4.66
N VAL A 92 23.80 -0.12 -5.74
CA VAL A 92 24.58 0.59 -6.76
C VAL A 92 25.22 1.85 -6.18
N PHE A 93 24.49 2.60 -5.35
CA PHE A 93 25.01 3.80 -4.70
C PHE A 93 26.16 3.49 -3.74
N ILE A 94 26.02 2.47 -2.88
CA ILE A 94 27.08 2.07 -1.95
C ILE A 94 28.31 1.56 -2.71
N GLY A 95 28.12 0.72 -3.73
CA GLY A 95 29.21 0.23 -4.57
C GLY A 95 29.95 1.35 -5.31
N GLY A 96 29.20 2.31 -5.87
CA GLY A 96 29.76 3.48 -6.55
C GLY A 96 30.48 4.44 -5.58
N ALA A 97 29.92 4.68 -4.40
CA ALA A 97 30.54 5.51 -3.36
C ALA A 97 31.85 4.89 -2.85
N ILE A 98 31.86 3.58 -2.56
CA ILE A 98 33.07 2.87 -2.13
C ILE A 98 34.12 2.84 -3.24
N GLY A 99 33.74 2.52 -4.48
CA GLY A 99 34.66 2.48 -5.62
C GLY A 99 35.24 3.85 -5.99
N GLY A 100 34.44 4.90 -5.98
CA GLY A 100 34.88 6.26 -6.27
C GLY A 100 35.74 6.88 -5.15
N PHE A 101 35.39 6.59 -3.88
CA PHE A 101 36.12 7.10 -2.71
C PHE A 101 37.46 6.39 -2.50
N LEU A 102 37.50 5.04 -2.57
CA LEU A 102 38.73 4.26 -2.37
C LEU A 102 39.64 4.21 -3.61
N GLY A 103 39.07 4.32 -4.82
CA GLY A 103 39.82 4.27 -6.06
C GLY A 103 40.40 5.62 -6.47
N THR A 104 39.59 6.45 -7.12
CA THR A 104 40.07 7.65 -7.84
C THR A 104 40.19 8.90 -6.97
N GLY A 105 39.34 9.05 -5.95
CA GLY A 105 39.29 10.25 -5.10
C GLY A 105 40.50 10.40 -4.18
N PHE A 106 41.00 9.28 -3.61
CA PHE A 106 42.16 9.28 -2.71
C PHE A 106 43.49 9.42 -3.45
N ILE A 107 43.62 8.82 -4.64
CA ILE A 107 44.87 8.81 -5.42
C ILE A 107 45.12 10.15 -6.14
N MET A 108 44.08 10.84 -6.63
CA MET A 108 44.25 12.04 -7.46
C MET A 108 43.99 13.38 -6.74
N GLY A 109 43.69 13.38 -5.43
CA GLY A 109 43.43 14.62 -4.67
C GLY A 109 42.17 15.39 -5.12
N GLN A 110 41.29 14.77 -5.91
CA GLN A 110 40.13 15.41 -6.55
C GLN A 110 38.85 15.40 -5.71
N GLY A 111 38.98 15.36 -4.38
CA GLY A 111 37.87 15.11 -3.45
C GLY A 111 36.60 15.95 -3.69
N LEU A 112 36.73 17.18 -4.20
CA LEU A 112 35.61 18.08 -4.48
C LEU A 112 34.86 17.75 -5.79
N LEU A 113 35.55 17.31 -6.85
CA LEU A 113 34.93 16.95 -8.14
C LEU A 113 34.19 15.61 -8.06
N SER A 114 34.62 14.71 -7.17
CA SER A 114 33.90 13.46 -6.87
C SER A 114 32.57 13.65 -6.14
N ILE A 115 32.30 14.82 -5.56
CA ILE A 115 31.05 15.11 -4.83
C ILE A 115 29.91 15.48 -5.77
N ILE A 116 30.21 16.13 -6.91
CA ILE A 116 29.22 16.60 -7.88
C ILE A 116 28.28 15.47 -8.36
N PRO A 117 28.77 14.34 -8.89
CA PRO A 117 27.88 13.25 -9.32
C PRO A 117 27.06 12.67 -8.15
N MET A 118 27.61 12.64 -6.94
CA MET A 118 26.89 12.12 -5.77
C MET A 118 25.72 13.03 -5.37
N VAL A 119 25.90 14.35 -5.40
CA VAL A 119 24.84 15.34 -5.13
C VAL A 119 23.75 15.30 -6.19
N SER A 120 24.10 15.21 -7.47
CA SER A 120 23.12 15.12 -8.57
C SER A 120 22.24 13.87 -8.45
N LEU A 121 22.85 12.73 -8.09
CA LEU A 121 22.13 11.47 -7.90
C LEU A 121 21.19 11.49 -6.67
N VAL A 122 21.59 12.15 -5.58
CA VAL A 122 20.70 12.39 -4.42
C VAL A 122 19.52 13.27 -4.81
N GLY A 123 19.74 14.34 -5.60
CA GLY A 123 18.66 15.19 -6.11
C GLY A 123 17.61 14.41 -6.91
N ILE A 124 18.07 13.55 -7.83
CA ILE A 124 17.18 12.68 -8.63
C ILE A 124 16.39 11.73 -7.72
N ARG A 125 17.05 11.11 -6.72
CA ARG A 125 16.37 10.23 -5.76
C ARG A 125 15.25 10.95 -5.02
N VAL A 126 15.49 12.18 -4.54
CA VAL A 126 14.47 12.96 -3.82
C VAL A 126 13.24 13.20 -4.70
N VAL A 127 13.45 13.60 -5.97
CA VAL A 127 12.33 13.83 -6.90
C VAL A 127 11.51 12.55 -7.12
N ILE A 128 12.17 11.40 -7.32
CA ILE A 128 11.51 10.11 -7.48
C ILE A 128 10.73 9.73 -6.21
N SER A 129 11.33 9.91 -5.03
CA SER A 129 10.68 9.64 -3.74
C SER A 129 9.41 10.49 -3.55
N LEU A 130 9.46 11.77 -3.92
CA LEU A 130 8.27 12.64 -3.85
C LEU A 130 7.14 12.13 -4.76
N MET A 131 7.45 11.64 -5.96
CA MET A 131 6.45 11.03 -6.85
C MET A 131 5.85 9.77 -6.24
N ILE A 132 6.68 8.88 -5.68
CA ILE A 132 6.27 7.62 -5.06
C ILE A 132 5.32 7.88 -3.88
N TYR A 133 5.73 8.76 -2.97
CA TYR A 133 4.95 9.09 -1.77
C TYR A 133 3.70 9.90 -2.11
N GLY A 134 3.81 10.86 -3.04
CA GLY A 134 2.65 11.60 -3.54
C GLY A 134 1.59 10.67 -4.12
N TYR A 135 2.00 9.63 -4.85
CA TYR A 135 1.06 8.67 -5.41
C TYR A 135 0.39 7.80 -4.35
N ALA A 136 1.12 7.39 -3.31
CA ALA A 136 0.55 6.67 -2.16
C ALA A 136 -0.42 7.55 -1.33
N ILE A 137 -0.13 8.85 -1.17
CA ILE A 137 -1.06 9.80 -0.55
C ILE A 137 -2.34 9.89 -1.38
N PHE A 138 -2.24 10.05 -2.70
CA PHE A 138 -3.41 10.09 -3.59
C PHE A 138 -4.26 8.82 -3.52
N ALA A 139 -3.62 7.66 -3.44
CA ALA A 139 -4.27 6.38 -3.21
C ALA A 139 -5.02 6.34 -1.86
N SER A 140 -4.36 6.81 -0.79
CA SER A 140 -4.96 6.89 0.54
C SER A 140 -6.15 7.83 0.59
N LEU A 141 -6.12 8.97 -0.11
CA LEU A 141 -7.22 9.93 -0.13
C LEU A 141 -8.46 9.33 -0.80
N GLN A 142 -8.30 8.60 -1.90
CA GLN A 142 -9.41 7.87 -2.54
C GLN A 142 -9.98 6.80 -1.62
N ALA A 143 -9.11 6.03 -0.96
CA ALA A 143 -9.53 5.04 0.02
C ALA A 143 -10.36 5.65 1.17
N PHE A 144 -9.96 6.82 1.68
CA PHE A 144 -10.71 7.54 2.71
C PHE A 144 -12.05 8.09 2.24
N GLN A 145 -12.19 8.40 0.94
CA GLN A 145 -13.47 8.77 0.33
C GLN A 145 -14.37 7.53 0.12
N GLY A 146 -13.77 6.33 0.08
CA GLY A 146 -14.46 5.07 -0.22
C GLY A 146 -14.42 4.72 -1.71
N GLU A 147 -13.54 5.37 -2.47
CA GLU A 147 -13.28 5.08 -3.87
C GLU A 147 -12.22 4.00 -3.98
N GLU A 148 -12.43 3.04 -4.89
CA GLU A 148 -11.42 2.04 -5.21
C GLU A 148 -10.26 2.69 -5.97
N PHE A 149 -9.04 2.33 -5.62
CA PHE A 149 -7.85 2.86 -6.28
C PHE A 149 -6.95 1.74 -6.80
N LYS A 150 -6.50 1.89 -8.04
CA LYS A 150 -5.53 1.00 -8.68
C LYS A 150 -4.26 1.76 -9.05
N TYR A 151 -3.11 1.21 -8.69
CA TYR A 151 -1.83 1.75 -9.16
C TYR A 151 -1.70 1.54 -10.67
N ILE A 152 -1.55 2.59 -11.47
CA ILE A 152 -1.54 2.52 -12.94
C ILE A 152 -0.37 1.67 -13.45
N VAL A 153 0.80 1.79 -12.82
CA VAL A 153 2.03 1.15 -13.32
C VAL A 153 2.07 -0.35 -13.04
N ILE A 154 1.55 -0.78 -11.88
CA ILE A 154 1.72 -2.17 -11.40
C ILE A 154 0.41 -2.84 -10.99
N GLY A 155 -0.70 -2.12 -11.00
CA GLY A 155 -1.97 -2.59 -10.45
C GLY A 155 -2.51 -3.80 -11.18
N ASP A 156 -2.40 -3.83 -12.52
CA ASP A 156 -2.82 -4.98 -13.33
C ASP A 156 -1.99 -6.23 -13.04
N PHE A 157 -0.72 -6.07 -12.68
CA PHE A 157 0.12 -7.18 -12.26
C PHE A 157 -0.31 -7.69 -10.88
N ILE A 158 -0.57 -6.77 -9.94
CA ILE A 158 -1.02 -7.11 -8.59
C ILE A 158 -2.38 -7.82 -8.62
N ASP A 159 -3.31 -7.38 -9.46
CA ASP A 159 -4.63 -7.98 -9.56
C ASP A 159 -4.59 -9.44 -10.02
N ARG A 160 -3.54 -9.83 -10.77
CA ARG A 160 -3.32 -11.19 -11.27
C ARG A 160 -2.64 -12.14 -10.28
N LEU A 161 -2.04 -11.61 -9.19
CA LEU A 161 -1.42 -12.41 -8.12
C LEU A 161 -2.46 -12.99 -7.17
#